data_AF-A0A6M4SR73-F1
#
_entry.id   AF-A0A6M4SR73-F1
#
_cell.length_a   1.000
_cell.length_b   1.000
_cell.length_c   1.000
_cell.angle_alpha   90.00
_cell.angle_beta   90.00
_cell.angle_gamma   90.00
#
_symmetry.space_group_name_H-M   'P 1'
#
loop_
_entity.id
_entity.type
_entity.pdbx_description
1 polymer ?
#
loop_
_entity_poly.entity_id
_entity_poly.type
_entity_poly.pdbx_seq_one_letter_code
_entity_poly.pdbx_strand_id
1 'polypeptide(L)'
;MIEKIRQKRLGKKLSKETRAKLSKIFAGENNPFFGKKHSEELKLKLSENRKGANNPMYGKQFYPYFIAQQNKNKIGKQNPMSKAIRLINIDTKQIINCESQIEGFLGFKSKTPIQQAIKKKQYYVQKTA
;
A
#
# COMPACT_ATOMS: atom_id res chain seq x y z
N MET A 1 -31.18 -34.44 10.47
CA MET A 1 -29.90 -35.17 10.23
C MET A 1 -28.73 -34.21 9.97
N ILE A 2 -28.86 -33.28 9.03
CA ILE A 2 -27.81 -32.30 8.67
C ILE A 2 -27.38 -31.44 9.88
N GLU A 3 -28.32 -30.98 10.70
CA GLU A 3 -28.00 -30.14 11.86
C GLU A 3 -27.14 -30.87 12.90
N LYS A 4 -27.39 -32.17 13.14
CA LYS A 4 -26.56 -32.99 14.04
C LYS A 4 -25.12 -33.15 13.53
N ILE A 5 -24.93 -33.22 12.21
CA ILE A 5 -23.60 -33.29 11.59
C ILE A 5 -22.88 -31.94 11.71
N ARG A 6 -23.59 -30.83 11.47
CA ARG A 6 -23.08 -29.48 11.62
C ARG A 6 -22.55 -29.22 13.03
N GLN A 7 -23.36 -29.53 14.05
CA GLN A 7 -22.99 -29.34 15.45
C GLN A 7 -21.72 -30.13 15.83
N LYS A 8 -21.55 -31.36 15.33
CA LYS A 8 -20.35 -32.17 15.58
C LYS A 8 -19.05 -31.62 14.95
N ARG A 9 -19.17 -30.79 13.91
CA ARG A 9 -18.03 -30.21 13.17
C ARG A 9 -17.76 -28.76 13.56
N LEU A 10 -18.69 -28.08 14.24
CA LEU A 10 -18.55 -26.70 14.65
C LEU A 10 -17.30 -26.51 15.53
N GLY A 11 -16.49 -25.49 15.24
CA GLY A 11 -15.30 -25.14 16.02
C GLY A 11 -14.07 -26.05 15.83
N LYS A 12 -14.20 -27.21 15.16
CA LYS A 12 -13.06 -28.12 14.94
C LYS A 12 -12.13 -27.58 13.85
N LYS A 13 -10.85 -27.40 14.20
CA LYS A 13 -9.80 -27.02 13.25
C LYS A 13 -9.18 -28.27 12.64
N LEU A 14 -8.87 -28.21 11.34
CA LEU A 14 -8.09 -29.27 10.69
C LEU A 14 -6.68 -29.34 11.30
N SER A 15 -6.11 -30.55 11.31
CA SER A 15 -4.70 -30.73 11.67
C SER A 15 -3.80 -29.99 10.68
N LYS A 16 -2.59 -29.62 11.15
CA LYS A 16 -1.60 -28.92 10.30
C LYS A 16 -1.24 -29.76 9.07
N GLU A 17 -1.09 -31.06 9.25
CA GLU A 17 -0.74 -32.00 8.17
C GLU A 17 -1.83 -32.08 7.11
N THR A 18 -3.11 -32.25 7.51
CA THR A 18 -4.23 -32.29 6.56
C THR A 18 -4.39 -30.96 5.84
N ARG A 19 -4.23 -29.83 6.54
CA ARG A 19 -4.26 -28.50 5.91
C ARG A 19 -3.14 -28.34 4.87
N ALA A 20 -1.92 -28.80 5.17
CA ALA A 20 -0.80 -28.74 4.24
C ALA A 20 -1.04 -29.61 3.00
N LYS A 21 -1.57 -30.83 3.17
CA LYS A 21 -1.96 -31.71 2.06
C LYS A 21 -2.99 -31.05 1.14
N LEU A 22 -4.07 -30.51 1.71
CA LEU A 22 -5.11 -29.80 0.93
C LEU A 22 -4.54 -28.56 0.21
N SER A 23 -3.65 -27.81 0.86
CA SER A 23 -3.01 -26.65 0.25
C SER A 23 -2.16 -27.03 -0.96
N LYS A 24 -1.49 -28.18 -0.94
CA LYS A 24 -0.71 -28.66 -2.09
C LYS A 24 -1.60 -29.14 -3.23
N ILE A 25 -2.70 -29.84 -2.91
CA ILE A 25 -3.64 -30.34 -3.91
C ILE A 25 -4.23 -29.20 -4.73
N PHE A 26 -4.70 -28.14 -4.08
CA PHE A 26 -5.34 -27.00 -4.75
C PHE A 26 -4.37 -25.85 -5.09
N ALA A 27 -3.08 -26.13 -5.20
CA ALA A 27 -2.09 -25.15 -5.64
C ALA A 27 -2.05 -25.06 -7.18
N GLY A 28 -1.73 -23.87 -7.70
CA GLY A 28 -1.57 -23.64 -9.13
C GLY A 28 -2.81 -24.01 -9.94
N GLU A 29 -2.60 -24.70 -11.06
CA GLU A 29 -3.63 -25.11 -12.03
C GLU A 29 -4.72 -26.01 -11.46
N ASN A 30 -4.43 -26.73 -10.38
CA ASN A 30 -5.42 -27.59 -9.71
C ASN A 30 -6.47 -26.79 -8.92
N ASN A 31 -6.26 -25.50 -8.70
CA ASN A 31 -7.30 -24.63 -8.14
C ASN A 31 -8.43 -24.47 -9.18
N PRO A 32 -9.70 -24.78 -8.85
CA PRO A 32 -10.84 -24.62 -9.77
C PRO A 32 -11.02 -23.21 -10.36
N PHE A 33 -10.45 -22.21 -9.70
CA PHE A 33 -10.46 -20.80 -10.12
C PHE A 33 -9.14 -20.33 -10.73
N PHE A 34 -8.15 -21.21 -10.94
CA PHE A 34 -6.90 -20.85 -11.58
C PHE A 34 -7.16 -20.31 -13.00
N GLY A 35 -6.52 -19.18 -13.34
CA GLY A 35 -6.68 -18.51 -14.63
C GLY A 35 -8.04 -17.83 -14.87
N LYS A 36 -9.04 -18.03 -14.00
CA LYS A 36 -10.37 -17.43 -14.16
C LYS A 36 -10.40 -16.02 -13.57
N LYS A 37 -11.01 -15.08 -14.31
CA LYS A 37 -11.24 -13.70 -13.84
C LYS A 37 -12.69 -13.54 -13.40
N HIS A 38 -12.91 -12.76 -12.34
CA HIS A 38 -14.26 -12.33 -11.97
C HIS A 38 -14.80 -11.34 -13.00
N SER A 39 -16.11 -11.38 -13.26
CA SER A 39 -16.81 -10.38 -14.06
C SER A 39 -16.76 -9.01 -13.38
N GLU A 40 -16.86 -7.93 -14.17
CA GLU A 40 -16.87 -6.57 -13.64
C GLU A 40 -18.04 -6.33 -12.68
N GLU A 41 -19.22 -6.87 -13.00
CA GLU A 41 -20.39 -6.82 -12.11
C GLU A 41 -20.09 -7.43 -10.72
N LEU A 42 -19.45 -8.60 -10.68
CA LEU A 42 -19.10 -9.25 -9.43
C LEU A 42 -18.04 -8.46 -8.65
N LYS A 43 -17.06 -7.87 -9.34
CA LYS A 43 -16.06 -6.99 -8.71
C LYS A 43 -16.72 -5.77 -8.07
N LEU A 44 -17.66 -5.14 -8.77
CA LEU A 44 -18.41 -4.00 -8.27
C LEU A 44 -19.21 -4.38 -7.02
N LYS A 45 -19.98 -5.47 -7.08
CA LYS A 45 -20.75 -5.97 -5.93
C LYS A 45 -19.89 -6.29 -4.72
N LEU A 46 -18.74 -6.93 -4.91
CA LEU A 46 -17.78 -7.20 -3.83
C LEU A 46 -17.18 -5.92 -3.25
N SER A 47 -16.93 -4.92 -4.10
CA SER A 47 -16.40 -3.62 -3.71
C SER A 47 -17.42 -2.86 -2.85
N GLU A 48 -18.68 -2.78 -3.29
CA GLU A 48 -19.78 -2.14 -2.55
C GLU A 48 -19.99 -2.78 -1.18
N ASN A 49 -20.00 -4.11 -1.11
CA ASN A 49 -20.16 -4.84 0.15
C ASN A 49 -19.01 -4.64 1.14
N ARG A 50 -17.86 -4.11 0.72
CA ARG A 50 -16.67 -3.89 1.56
C ARG A 50 -16.35 -2.41 1.79
N LYS A 51 -17.21 -1.49 1.33
CA LYS A 51 -17.04 -0.05 1.54
C LYS A 51 -17.74 0.40 2.83
N GLY A 52 -17.31 1.55 3.34
CA GLY A 52 -17.93 2.20 4.51
C GLY A 52 -17.99 1.28 5.72
N ALA A 53 -19.10 1.35 6.47
CA ALA A 53 -19.32 0.60 7.71
C ALA A 53 -19.25 -0.93 7.57
N ASN A 54 -19.43 -1.48 6.36
CA ASN A 54 -19.30 -2.92 6.12
C ASN A 54 -17.84 -3.39 6.13
N ASN A 55 -16.87 -2.47 6.01
CA ASN A 55 -15.47 -2.81 6.16
C ASN A 55 -15.17 -3.11 7.64
N PRO A 56 -14.61 -4.29 8.00
CA PRO A 56 -14.21 -4.60 9.38
C PRO A 56 -13.21 -3.62 9.99
N MET A 57 -12.56 -2.79 9.17
CA MET A 57 -11.63 -1.76 9.59
C MET A 57 -12.22 -0.34 9.59
N TYR A 58 -13.50 -0.18 9.27
CA TYR A 58 -14.16 1.13 9.31
C TYR A 58 -14.22 1.68 10.73
N GLY A 59 -13.85 2.95 10.90
CA GLY A 59 -13.85 3.63 12.20
C GLY A 59 -12.77 3.18 13.19
N LYS A 60 -11.93 2.18 12.84
CA LYS A 60 -10.83 1.74 13.71
C LYS A 60 -9.67 2.73 13.63
N GLN A 61 -9.27 3.26 14.79
CA GLN A 61 -8.05 4.07 14.92
C GLN A 61 -6.85 3.16 15.17
N PHE A 62 -5.74 3.44 14.50
CA PHE A 62 -4.48 2.76 14.75
C PHE A 62 -3.59 3.61 15.66
N TYR A 63 -2.75 2.94 16.45
CA TYR A 63 -1.78 3.61 17.31
C TYR A 63 -0.80 4.47 16.48
N PRO A 64 -0.44 5.71 16.91
CA PRO A 64 0.39 6.63 16.13
C PRO A 64 1.71 6.03 15.61
N TYR A 65 2.35 5.15 16.38
CA TYR A 65 3.56 4.44 15.93
C TYR A 65 3.31 3.55 14.71
N PHE A 66 2.16 2.85 14.64
CA PHE A 66 1.80 2.04 13.48
C PHE A 66 1.59 2.90 12.23
N ILE A 67 0.91 4.05 12.38
CA ILE A 67 0.73 5.02 11.29
C ILE A 67 2.07 5.56 10.81
N ALA A 68 2.96 5.93 11.74
CA ALA A 68 4.30 6.40 11.41
C ALA A 68 5.10 5.35 10.63
N GLN A 69 5.05 4.08 11.02
CA GLN A 69 5.75 3.01 10.32
C GLN A 69 5.21 2.79 8.91
N GLN A 70 3.88 2.87 8.71
CA GLN A 70 3.28 2.80 7.38
C GLN A 70 3.65 4.00 6.50
N ASN A 71 3.78 5.19 7.09
CA ASN A 71 4.18 6.40 6.37
C ASN A 71 5.66 6.36 5.94
N LYS A 72 6.56 5.75 6.74
CA LYS A 72 7.97 5.53 6.35
C LYS A 72 8.08 4.74 5.03
N ASN A 73 7.27 3.70 4.87
CA ASN A 73 7.26 2.88 3.64
C ASN A 73 6.74 3.63 2.41
N LYS A 74 6.06 4.78 2.59
CA LYS A 74 5.52 5.60 1.50
C LYS A 74 6.47 6.71 1.04
N ILE A 75 7.57 6.95 1.77
CA ILE A 75 8.47 8.08 1.56
C ILE A 75 9.90 7.58 1.29
N GLY A 76 10.61 8.28 0.40
CA GLY A 76 12.04 8.06 0.17
C GLY A 76 12.35 6.67 -0.39
N LYS A 77 13.60 6.21 -0.21
CA LYS A 77 14.16 4.99 -0.82
C LYS A 77 13.35 3.69 -0.55
N GLN A 78 12.53 3.67 0.50
CA GLN A 78 11.70 2.50 0.84
C GLN A 78 10.48 2.35 -0.07
N ASN A 79 10.03 3.42 -0.70
CA ASN A 79 8.93 3.39 -1.65
C ASN A 79 9.48 3.09 -3.06
N PRO A 80 9.13 1.95 -3.69
CA PRO A 80 9.63 1.59 -5.02
C PRO A 80 9.17 2.54 -6.14
N MET A 81 8.14 3.36 -5.88
CA MET A 81 7.65 4.40 -6.80
C MET A 81 8.29 5.77 -6.55
N SER A 82 9.17 5.89 -5.55
CA SER A 82 9.86 7.15 -5.24
C SER A 82 10.92 7.46 -6.30
N LYS A 83 10.91 8.70 -6.82
CA LYS A 83 11.96 9.21 -7.71
C LYS A 83 12.91 10.11 -6.93
N ALA A 84 14.21 9.91 -7.14
CA ALA A 84 15.24 10.80 -6.64
C ALA A 84 15.26 12.11 -7.47
N ILE A 85 15.53 13.22 -6.79
CA ILE A 85 15.52 14.56 -7.37
C ILE A 85 16.82 15.25 -6.95
N ARG A 86 17.45 15.96 -7.88
CA ARG A 86 18.59 16.84 -7.62
C ARG A 86 18.16 18.30 -7.71
N LEU A 87 18.63 19.11 -6.77
CA LEU A 87 18.50 20.56 -6.82
C LEU A 87 19.83 21.16 -7.27
N ILE A 88 19.78 22.02 -8.28
CA ILE A 88 20.96 22.66 -8.84
C ILE A 88 20.83 24.15 -8.60
N ASN A 89 21.81 24.73 -7.90
CA ASN A 89 21.92 26.17 -7.73
C ASN A 89 22.23 26.81 -9.08
N ILE A 90 21.50 27.87 -9.44
CA ILE A 90 21.63 28.49 -10.76
C ILE A 90 22.96 29.24 -10.90
N ASP A 91 23.41 29.90 -9.83
CA ASP A 91 24.55 30.80 -9.86
C ASP A 91 25.88 30.05 -9.72
N THR A 92 25.92 29.06 -8.82
CA THR A 92 27.15 28.32 -8.52
C THR A 92 27.25 26.98 -9.25
N LYS A 93 26.19 26.56 -9.94
CA LYS A 93 26.02 25.21 -10.52
C LYS A 93 26.25 24.06 -9.52
N GLN A 94 26.25 24.36 -8.22
CA GLN A 94 26.45 23.36 -7.18
C GLN A 94 25.23 22.45 -7.09
N ILE A 95 25.50 21.14 -7.04
CA ILE A 95 24.49 20.09 -6.93
C ILE A 95 24.29 19.78 -5.46
N ILE A 96 23.08 20.00 -4.97
CA ILE A 96 22.66 19.53 -3.64
C ILE A 96 21.86 18.25 -3.84
N ASN A 97 22.43 17.12 -3.41
CA ASN A 97 21.75 15.84 -3.39
C ASN A 97 20.77 15.81 -2.22
N CYS A 98 19.51 16.11 -2.46
CA CYS A 98 18.45 15.97 -1.47
C CYS A 98 17.94 14.53 -1.49
N GLU A 99 18.43 13.68 -0.58
CA GLU A 99 17.87 12.33 -0.41
C GLU A 99 16.45 12.33 0.18
N SER A 100 15.98 13.48 0.66
CA SER A 100 14.60 13.69 1.08
C SER A 100 13.76 14.15 -0.10
N GLN A 101 12.81 13.31 -0.52
CA GLN A 101 11.69 13.78 -1.31
C GLN A 101 10.96 14.83 -0.49
N ILE A 102 10.80 16.04 -1.05
CA ILE A 102 9.87 17.03 -0.52
C ILE A 102 8.49 16.36 -0.57
N GLU A 103 7.95 16.00 0.60
CA GLU A 103 6.58 15.50 0.74
C GLU A 103 5.64 16.39 -0.10
N GLY A 104 4.97 15.79 -1.08
CA GLY A 104 3.86 16.42 -1.80
C GLY A 104 4.14 17.83 -2.33
N PHE A 105 5.00 17.98 -3.35
CA PHE A 105 5.20 19.27 -4.04
C PHE A 105 3.94 19.84 -4.73
N LEU A 106 2.78 19.18 -4.64
CA LEU A 106 1.51 19.67 -5.17
C LEU A 106 0.33 19.63 -4.16
N GLY A 107 0.58 19.60 -2.84
CA GLY A 107 -0.57 19.50 -1.92
C GLY A 107 -0.46 19.99 -0.49
N PHE A 108 0.71 20.37 0.04
CA PHE A 108 0.81 20.74 1.46
C PHE A 108 1.42 22.12 1.70
N LYS A 109 0.72 22.91 2.53
CA LYS A 109 1.00 24.31 2.90
C LYS A 109 2.15 24.47 3.93
N SER A 110 3.24 23.71 3.85
CA SER A 110 4.37 23.85 4.79
C SER A 110 5.63 24.37 4.10
N LYS A 111 5.92 25.65 4.35
CA LYS A 111 7.07 26.45 3.89
C LYS A 111 8.42 25.85 4.30
N THR A 112 8.93 24.83 3.62
CA THR A 112 10.32 24.39 3.83
C THR A 112 11.29 25.40 3.18
N PRO A 113 12.50 25.62 3.74
CA PRO A 113 13.48 26.56 3.17
C PRO A 113 13.79 26.30 1.68
N ILE A 114 13.79 25.03 1.30
CA ILE A 114 14.00 24.57 -0.08
C ILE A 114 12.87 25.04 -1.00
N GLN A 115 11.60 24.91 -0.60
CA GLN A 115 10.46 25.39 -1.40
C GLN A 115 10.49 26.92 -1.57
N GLN A 116 10.90 27.67 -0.54
CA GLN A 116 11.06 29.13 -0.63
C GLN A 116 12.17 29.51 -1.63
N ALA A 117 13.29 28.79 -1.61
CA ALA A 117 14.42 29.02 -2.52
C ALA A 117 14.09 28.67 -3.99
N ILE A 118 13.35 27.57 -4.23
CA ILE A 118 12.82 27.22 -5.57
C ILE A 118 11.82 28.28 -6.05
N LYS A 119 10.91 28.73 -5.18
CA LYS A 119 9.92 29.78 -5.53
C LYS A 119 10.59 31.11 -5.87
N LYS A 120 11.72 31.43 -5.22
CA LYS A 120 12.58 32.57 -5.53
C LYS A 120 13.43 32.38 -6.81
N LYS A 121 13.22 31.28 -7.56
CA LYS A 121 13.97 30.91 -8.77
C LYS A 121 15.49 30.82 -8.56
N GLN A 122 15.98 30.55 -7.35
CA GLN A 122 17.42 30.43 -7.08
C GLN A 122 17.95 29.01 -7.40
N TYR A 123 17.04 28.04 -7.58
CA TYR A 123 17.35 26.63 -7.82
C TYR A 123 16.37 26.03 -8.83
N TYR A 124 16.84 25.09 -9.67
CA TYR A 124 15.98 24.26 -10.52
C TYR A 124 16.04 22.78 -10.14
N VAL A 125 14.97 22.06 -10.49
CA VAL A 125 14.70 20.67 -10.09
C VAL A 125 14.96 19.74 -11.28
N GLN A 126 15.92 18.81 -11.14
CA GLN A 126 16.16 17.76 -12.13
C GLN A 126 15.74 16.40 -11.56
N LYS A 127 14.88 15.68 -12.28
CA LYS A 127 14.53 14.29 -11.94
C LYS A 127 15.65 13.38 -12.44
N THR A 128 16.13 12.49 -11.58
CA THR A 128 17.02 11.42 -12.03
C THR A 128 16.19 10.24 -12.52
N ALA A 129 16.72 9.49 -13.49
CA ALA A 129 16.13 8.25 -13.97
C ALA A 129 16.03 7.21 -12.84
#